data_AF-A0A0A3XGZ9-F1
#
_entry.id   AF-A0A0A3XGZ9-F1
#
_cell.length_a   1.000
_cell.length_b   1.000
_cell.length_c   1.000
_cell.angle_alpha   90.00
_cell.angle_beta   90.00
_cell.angle_gamma   90.00
#
_symmetry.space_group_name_H-M   'P 1'
#
loop_
_entity.id
_entity.type
_entity.pdbx_description
1 polymer ?
#
loop_
_entity_poly.entity_id
_entity_poly.type
_entity_poly.pdbx_seq_one_letter_code
_entity_poly.pdbx_strand_id
1 'polypeptide(L)'
;MGSGVIFDDFEKNGKSMRSTGQTKAMVEKLPETGSVVVVHTDPLRSHVRDMILTLRGSEVLGRTRIEVIKNREAADRLVGLRVPVFVDHAFADHVSRETASAVRALADGTNSMFRKAG
;
A
#
# COMPACT_ATOMS: atom_id res chain seq x y z
N MET A 1 -31.38 -5.36 -13.68
CA MET A 1 -30.74 -4.42 -12.74
C MET A 1 -29.25 -4.71 -12.75
N GLY A 2 -28.51 -4.10 -13.67
CA GLY A 2 -27.06 -4.23 -13.74
C GLY A 2 -26.43 -2.99 -13.13
N SER A 3 -25.95 -3.11 -11.90
CA SER A 3 -25.16 -2.07 -11.23
C SER A 3 -23.72 -2.14 -11.74
N GLY A 4 -23.50 -1.52 -12.91
CA GLY A 4 -22.17 -1.16 -13.37
C GLY A 4 -21.65 -0.04 -12.48
N VAL A 5 -20.77 -0.38 -11.55
CA VAL A 5 -19.96 0.61 -10.82
C VAL A 5 -18.93 1.18 -11.79
N ILE A 6 -19.18 2.42 -12.21
CA ILE A 6 -18.27 3.25 -13.01
C ILE A 6 -17.09 3.62 -12.09
N PHE A 7 -15.94 3.02 -12.33
CA PHE A 7 -14.66 3.42 -11.72
C PHE A 7 -13.91 4.31 -12.70
N ASP A 8 -14.36 5.54 -12.90
CA ASP A 8 -13.59 6.53 -13.65
C ASP A 8 -14.06 7.93 -13.25
N ASP A 9 -13.30 8.58 -12.36
CA ASP A 9 -13.06 10.03 -12.36
C ASP A 9 -12.07 10.41 -11.24
N PHE A 10 -10.78 10.30 -11.53
CA PHE A 10 -9.74 11.04 -10.80
C PHE A 10 -8.79 11.69 -11.81
N GLU A 11 -9.37 12.41 -12.76
CA GLU A 11 -8.62 13.27 -13.68
C GLU A 11 -8.37 14.64 -13.04
N LYS A 12 -7.15 14.81 -12.52
CA LYS A 12 -6.44 16.08 -12.63
C LYS A 12 -4.93 15.82 -12.61
N ASN A 13 -4.29 16.09 -13.75
CA ASN A 13 -2.85 16.05 -14.04
C ASN A 13 -2.28 14.71 -14.58
N GLY A 14 -2.59 14.38 -15.84
CA GLY A 14 -1.62 13.95 -16.89
C GLY A 14 -0.57 12.86 -16.62
N LYS A 15 -0.64 12.07 -15.54
CA LYS A 15 0.32 11.01 -15.20
C LYS A 15 -0.31 9.77 -14.54
N SER A 16 -1.64 9.62 -14.61
CA SER A 16 -2.38 8.74 -13.67
C SER A 16 -2.76 7.34 -14.17
N MET A 17 -2.64 7.01 -15.46
CA MET A 17 -3.13 5.71 -15.94
C MET A 17 -2.19 4.52 -15.63
N ARG A 18 -0.92 4.78 -15.29
CA ARG A 18 0.04 3.73 -14.89
C ARG A 18 -0.05 3.33 -13.42
N SER A 19 -0.51 4.21 -12.54
CA SER A 19 -0.47 3.98 -11.09
C SER A 19 -1.55 3.00 -10.61
N THR A 20 -2.77 3.09 -11.14
CA THR A 20 -3.91 2.30 -10.65
C THR A 20 -3.71 0.78 -10.84
N GLY A 21 -3.12 0.37 -11.96
CA GLY A 21 -2.87 -1.04 -12.25
C GLY A 21 -1.84 -1.68 -11.31
N GLN A 22 -0.85 -0.90 -10.85
CA GLN A 22 0.20 -1.40 -9.96
C GLN A 22 -0.28 -1.49 -8.52
N THR A 23 -1.04 -0.48 -8.05
CA THR A 23 -1.70 -0.54 -6.74
C THR A 23 -2.68 -1.71 -6.69
N LYS A 24 -3.45 -1.94 -7.77
CA LYS A 24 -4.32 -3.13 -7.88
C LYS A 24 -3.55 -4.44 -7.80
N ALA A 25 -2.48 -4.60 -8.59
CA ALA A 25 -1.66 -5.80 -8.56
C ALA A 25 -0.99 -6.04 -7.19
N MET A 26 -0.67 -4.98 -6.44
CA MET A 26 -0.21 -5.07 -5.06
C MET A 26 -1.32 -5.57 -4.13
N VAL A 27 -2.54 -5.01 -4.22
CA VAL A 27 -3.70 -5.42 -3.41
C VAL A 27 -4.07 -6.89 -3.66
N GLU A 28 -4.02 -7.35 -4.90
CA GLU A 28 -4.27 -8.74 -5.26
C GLU A 28 -3.25 -9.71 -4.65
N LYS A 29 -2.03 -9.23 -4.33
CA LYS A 29 -0.95 -10.04 -3.73
C LYS A 29 -0.90 -9.99 -2.20
N LEU A 30 -1.78 -9.24 -1.55
CA LEU A 30 -1.78 -9.17 -0.08
C LEU A 30 -2.03 -10.56 0.52
N PRO A 31 -1.32 -10.98 1.57
CA PRO A 31 -1.60 -12.25 2.22
C PRO A 31 -2.86 -12.17 3.06
N GLU A 32 -3.59 -13.28 3.14
CA GLU A 32 -4.80 -13.41 3.97
C GLU A 32 -4.50 -13.43 5.47
N THR A 33 -3.23 -13.68 5.83
CA THR A 33 -2.73 -13.70 7.22
C THR A 33 -2.56 -12.30 7.82
N GLY A 34 -2.56 -11.26 6.98
CA GLY A 34 -2.38 -9.86 7.40
C GLY A 34 -1.08 -9.24 6.91
N SER A 35 -1.12 -7.93 6.69
CA SER A 35 -0.04 -7.16 6.07
C SER A 35 -0.11 -5.69 6.44
N VAL A 36 0.98 -4.96 6.15
CA VAL A 36 0.99 -3.50 6.22
C VAL A 36 1.19 -2.92 4.83
N VAL A 37 0.34 -1.97 4.44
CA VAL A 37 0.46 -1.21 3.19
C VAL A 37 0.87 0.22 3.50
N VAL A 38 1.93 0.69 2.85
CA VAL A 38 2.47 2.04 3.02
C VAL A 38 2.08 2.92 1.83
N VAL A 39 1.47 4.05 2.12
CA VAL A 39 1.07 5.07 1.15
C VAL A 39 1.55 6.46 1.57
N HIS A 40 1.54 7.41 0.65
CA HIS A 40 2.06 8.77 0.88
C HIS A 40 0.96 9.81 1.20
N THR A 41 -0.33 9.50 0.97
CA THR A 41 -1.45 10.40 1.29
C THR A 41 -2.67 9.68 1.84
N ASP A 42 -3.51 10.44 2.57
CA ASP A 42 -4.78 9.97 3.13
C ASP A 42 -5.84 9.61 2.06
N PRO A 43 -6.01 10.38 0.96
CA PRO A 43 -6.89 9.95 -0.14
C PRO A 43 -6.48 8.61 -0.74
N LEU A 44 -5.17 8.37 -0.91
CA LEU A 44 -4.69 7.09 -1.42
C LEU A 44 -4.93 5.96 -0.41
N ARG A 45 -4.83 6.23 0.90
CA ARG A 45 -5.23 5.27 1.94
C ARG A 45 -6.69 4.86 1.80
N SER A 46 -7.60 5.81 1.62
CA SER A 46 -9.03 5.51 1.42
C SER A 46 -9.24 4.69 0.15
N HIS A 47 -8.60 5.08 -0.96
CA HIS A 47 -8.68 4.36 -2.22
C HIS A 47 -8.18 2.91 -2.11
N VAL A 48 -7.02 2.69 -1.48
CA VAL A 48 -6.47 1.34 -1.23
C VAL A 48 -7.39 0.55 -0.31
N ARG A 49 -7.96 1.18 0.72
CA ARG A 49 -8.90 0.54 1.64
C ARG A 49 -10.13 0.00 0.90
N ASP A 50 -10.75 0.83 0.06
CA ASP A 50 -11.90 0.44 -0.75
C ASP A 50 -11.51 -0.67 -1.74
N MET A 51 -10.34 -0.58 -2.35
CA MET A 51 -9.83 -1.60 -3.26
C MET A 51 -9.62 -2.95 -2.58
N ILE A 52 -9.05 -2.98 -1.36
CA ILE A 52 -8.92 -4.22 -0.58
C ILE A 52 -10.30 -4.79 -0.27
N LEU A 53 -11.24 -3.95 0.16
CA LEU A 53 -12.60 -4.37 0.47
C LEU A 53 -13.28 -5.01 -0.75
N THR A 54 -13.17 -4.38 -1.92
CA THR A 54 -13.79 -4.85 -3.16
C THR A 54 -13.14 -6.11 -3.71
N LEU A 55 -11.81 -6.21 -3.69
CA LEU A 55 -11.08 -7.30 -4.36
C LEU A 55 -10.78 -8.49 -3.45
N ARG A 56 -10.58 -8.25 -2.15
CA ARG A 56 -10.11 -9.26 -1.18
C ARG A 56 -11.08 -9.51 -0.04
N GLY A 57 -12.08 -8.64 0.11
CA GLY A 57 -13.11 -8.76 1.13
C GLY A 57 -12.73 -8.11 2.46
N SER A 58 -13.73 -8.04 3.34
CA SER A 58 -13.62 -7.38 4.66
C SER A 58 -12.68 -8.09 5.62
N GLU A 59 -12.49 -9.40 5.49
CA GLU A 59 -11.58 -10.17 6.35
C GLU A 59 -10.12 -9.77 6.11
N VAL A 60 -9.68 -9.73 4.85
CA VAL A 60 -8.33 -9.29 4.48
C VAL A 60 -8.14 -7.82 4.86
N LEU A 61 -9.15 -6.98 4.66
CA LEU A 61 -9.10 -5.59 5.11
C LEU A 61 -8.92 -5.48 6.64
N GLY A 62 -9.64 -6.29 7.42
CA GLY A 62 -9.53 -6.30 8.88
C GLY A 62 -8.15 -6.71 9.38
N ARG A 63 -7.41 -7.50 8.59
CA ARG A 63 -6.04 -7.93 8.89
C ARG A 63 -4.97 -7.07 8.21
N THR A 64 -5.37 -6.07 7.41
CA THR A 64 -4.44 -5.20 6.69
C THR A 64 -4.41 -3.81 7.30
N ARG A 65 -3.22 -3.39 7.74
CA ARG A 65 -2.99 -2.04 8.27
C ARG A 65 -2.47 -1.14 7.16
N ILE A 66 -3.10 0.01 6.93
CA ILE A 66 -2.65 0.98 5.92
C ILE A 66 -2.05 2.19 6.64
N GLU A 67 -0.74 2.39 6.49
CA GLU A 67 0.01 3.49 7.10
C GLU A 67 0.30 4.59 6.08
N VAL A 68 0.03 5.83 6.46
CA VAL A 68 0.37 7.03 5.67
C VAL A 68 1.68 7.58 6.19
N ILE A 69 2.73 7.53 5.38
CA ILE A 69 4.07 7.98 5.76
C ILE A 69 4.46 9.15 4.85
N LYS A 70 4.64 10.32 5.45
CA LYS A 70 4.99 11.56 4.74
C LYS A 70 6.43 12.00 4.99
N ASN A 71 7.03 11.53 6.08
CA ASN A 71 8.37 11.91 6.52
C ASN A 71 9.10 10.72 7.18
N ARG A 72 10.40 10.90 7.45
CA ARG A 72 11.26 9.89 8.06
C ARG A 72 10.82 9.47 9.46
N GLU A 73 10.32 10.39 10.26
CA GLU A 73 9.85 10.11 11.63
C GLU A 73 8.62 9.19 11.62
N ALA A 74 7.70 9.37 10.66
CA ALA A 74 6.58 8.46 10.48
C ALA A 74 7.02 7.06 10.01
N ALA A 75 8.23 6.92 9.43
CA ALA A 75 8.77 5.63 9.04
C ALA A 75 9.10 4.74 10.24
N ASP A 76 9.35 5.31 11.42
CA ASP A 76 9.61 4.52 12.64
C ASP A 76 8.40 3.67 13.07
N ARG A 77 7.20 3.98 12.57
CA ARG A 77 6.01 3.12 12.76
C ARG A 77 6.12 1.75 12.10
N LEU A 78 7.05 1.57 11.16
CA LEU A 78 7.31 0.30 10.49
C LEU A 78 8.28 -0.59 11.27
N VAL A 79 8.94 -0.06 12.30
CA VAL A 79 9.92 -0.80 13.09
C VAL A 79 9.22 -1.86 13.95
N GLY A 80 9.78 -3.07 13.97
CA GLY A 80 9.28 -4.17 14.80
C GLY A 80 8.01 -4.86 14.28
N LEU A 81 7.54 -4.51 13.09
CA LEU A 81 6.43 -5.20 12.45
C LEU A 81 6.78 -6.66 12.16
N ARG A 82 5.86 -7.56 12.51
CA ARG A 82 5.94 -9.01 12.24
C ARG A 82 4.94 -9.44 11.19
N VAL A 83 4.67 -8.57 10.23
CA VAL A 83 3.83 -8.86 9.07
C VAL A 83 4.50 -8.28 7.83
N PRO A 84 4.27 -8.85 6.65
CA PRO A 84 4.86 -8.35 5.41
C PRO A 84 4.41 -6.91 5.13
N VAL A 85 5.34 -6.11 4.63
CA VAL A 85 5.16 -4.69 4.34
C VAL A 85 5.19 -4.48 2.83
N PHE A 86 4.12 -3.90 2.30
CA PHE A 86 3.98 -3.52 0.89
C PHE A 86 4.03 -2.01 0.78
N VAL A 87 4.84 -1.50 -0.14
CA VAL A 87 4.98 -0.06 -0.37
C VAL A 87 4.36 0.25 -1.73
N ASP A 88 3.42 1.20 -1.77
CA ASP A 88 2.82 1.64 -3.02
C ASP A 88 3.88 2.20 -3.98
N HIS A 89 3.70 1.95 -5.27
CA HIS A 89 4.71 2.33 -6.27
C HIS A 89 4.93 3.85 -6.33
N ALA A 90 3.86 4.63 -6.24
CA ALA A 90 3.94 6.09 -6.32
C ALA A 90 4.56 6.72 -5.07
N PHE A 91 4.77 5.93 -4.00
CA PHE A 91 5.38 6.43 -2.76
C PHE A 91 6.71 7.14 -3.00
N ALA A 92 7.62 6.52 -3.77
CA ALA A 92 8.96 7.05 -3.98
C ALA A 92 8.99 8.31 -4.86
N ASP A 93 7.98 8.51 -5.71
CA ASP A 93 7.84 9.71 -6.56
C ASP A 93 7.29 10.93 -5.79
N HIS A 94 6.65 10.70 -4.63
CA HIS A 94 5.93 11.74 -3.89
C HIS A 94 6.52 12.09 -2.52
N VAL A 95 7.56 11.38 -2.06
CA VAL A 95 8.27 11.67 -0.80
C VAL A 95 9.75 11.96 -1.05
N SER A 96 10.44 12.52 -0.06
CA SER A 96 11.88 12.74 -0.16
C SER A 96 12.63 11.42 -0.36
N ARG A 97 13.73 11.45 -1.12
CA ARG A 97 14.57 10.26 -1.38
C ARG A 97 15.02 9.58 -0.08
N GLU A 98 15.33 10.36 0.94
CA GLU A 98 15.68 9.87 2.28
C GLU A 98 14.54 9.07 2.92
N THR A 99 13.31 9.61 2.90
CA THR A 99 12.12 8.91 3.42
C THR A 99 11.84 7.64 2.62
N ALA A 100 11.88 7.72 1.30
CA ALA A 100 11.68 6.57 0.42
C ALA A 100 12.72 5.47 0.68
N SER A 101 13.98 5.85 0.86
CA SER A 101 15.06 4.90 1.14
C SER A 101 14.92 4.26 2.52
N ALA A 102 14.54 5.02 3.54
CA ALA A 102 14.33 4.49 4.88
C ALA A 102 13.16 3.50 4.94
N VAL A 103 12.02 3.86 4.32
CA VAL A 103 10.84 2.99 4.25
C VAL A 103 11.15 1.71 3.47
N ARG A 104 11.86 1.81 2.33
CA ARG A 104 12.28 0.63 1.57
C ARG A 104 13.20 -0.27 2.39
N ALA A 105 14.22 0.29 3.06
CA ALA A 105 15.12 -0.49 3.90
C ALA A 105 14.38 -1.23 5.04
N LEU A 106 13.41 -0.57 5.67
CA LEU A 106 12.57 -1.20 6.70
C LEU A 106 11.66 -2.28 6.13
N ALA A 107 11.02 -2.03 4.99
CA ALA A 107 10.16 -3.00 4.33
C ALA A 107 10.96 -4.23 3.85
N ASP A 108 12.12 -4.04 3.22
CA ASP A 108 13.00 -5.13 2.79
C ASP A 108 13.53 -5.92 3.99
N GLY A 109 13.93 -5.24 5.07
CA GLY A 109 14.35 -5.88 6.32
C GLY A 109 13.26 -6.79 6.88
N THR A 110 12.04 -6.27 7.04
CA THR A 110 10.89 -7.05 7.53
C THR A 110 10.53 -8.20 6.59
N ASN A 111 10.45 -7.95 5.28
CA ASN A 111 10.09 -8.96 4.29
C ASN A 111 11.16 -10.06 4.14
N SER A 112 12.43 -9.75 4.38
CA SER A 112 13.51 -10.75 4.37
C SER A 112 13.34 -11.81 5.46
N MET A 113 12.74 -11.47 6.60
CA MET A 113 12.43 -12.43 7.67
C MET A 113 11.37 -13.44 7.21
N PHE A 114 10.41 -13.01 6.38
CA PHE A 114 9.38 -13.89 5.82
C PHE A 114 9.90 -14.76 4.67
N ARG A 115 10.91 -14.29 3.91
CA ARG A 115 11.54 -15.11 2.86
C ARG A 115 12.40 -16.26 3.38
N LYS A 116 12.90 -16.17 4.61
CA LYS A 116 13.73 -17.23 5.23
C LYS A 116 12.91 -18.32 5.95
N ALA A 117 11.59 -18.17 6.00
CA ALA A 117 10.70 -19.06 6.74
C ALA A 117 9.90 -20.04 5.85
N GLY A 118 10.16 -20.06 4.54
CA GLY A 118 9.64 -21.04 3.59
C GLY A 118 10.78 -21.74 2.86
#